data_AF-A0A7X6VB09-F1
#
_entry.id   AF-A0A7X6VB09-F1
#
_cell.length_a   1.000
_cell.length_b   1.000
_cell.length_c   1.000
_cell.angle_alpha   90.00
_cell.angle_beta   90.00
_cell.angle_gamma   90.00
#
_symmetry.space_group_name_H-M   'P 1'
#
loop_
_entity.id
_entity.type
_entity.pdbx_description
1 polymer ?
#
loop_
_entity_poly.entity_id
_entity_poly.type
_entity_poly.pdbx_seq_one_letter_code
_entity_poly.pdbx_strand_id
1 'polypeptide(L)'
;MSDEIKFDVRLDSDALKEYNRLDNSVLVVVNKQIDELELRADEIGKPLENNNSTKLAGCREIKLRDAGIRIVYRITNEIVEV
;
A
#
# COMPACT_ATOMS: atom_id res chain seq x y z
N MET A 1 24.03 -5.86 2.64
CA MET A 1 23.12 -6.44 1.64
C MET A 1 22.14 -5.33 1.33
N SER A 2 22.13 -4.82 0.11
CA SER A 2 21.15 -3.83 -0.29
C SER A 2 19.86 -4.59 -0.57
N ASP A 3 18.79 -4.31 0.16
CA ASP A 3 17.49 -4.87 -0.17
C ASP A 3 17.09 -4.35 -1.55
N GLU A 4 16.86 -5.26 -2.49
CA GLU A 4 16.50 -4.92 -3.87
C GLU A 4 15.03 -4.51 -3.92
N ILE A 5 14.74 -3.36 -4.53
CA ILE A 5 13.35 -2.91 -4.76
C ILE A 5 12.67 -3.90 -5.72
N LYS A 6 11.61 -4.55 -5.25
CA LYS A 6 10.86 -5.60 -5.95
C LYS A 6 9.57 -5.08 -6.58
N PHE A 7 8.99 -4.02 -6.05
CA PHE A 7 7.70 -3.46 -6.46
C PHE A 7 7.80 -1.95 -6.74
N ASP A 8 7.14 -1.50 -7.80
CA ASP A 8 6.87 -0.09 -8.07
C ASP A 8 5.55 0.31 -7.37
N VAL A 9 5.63 1.10 -6.30
CA VAL A 9 4.47 1.49 -5.49
C VAL A 9 3.88 2.79 -6.02
N ARG A 10 2.66 2.72 -6.53
CA ARG A 10 1.92 3.88 -7.04
C ARG A 10 0.69 4.19 -6.20
N LEU A 11 0.52 5.46 -5.84
CA LEU A 11 -0.67 5.93 -5.16
C LEU A 11 -1.79 6.18 -6.18
N ASP A 12 -2.96 5.59 -5.92
CA ASP A 12 -4.18 5.99 -6.63
C ASP A 12 -4.45 7.48 -6.42
N SER A 13 -5.15 8.12 -7.37
CA SER A 13 -5.47 9.53 -7.31
C SER A 13 -6.15 9.98 -6.02
N ASP A 14 -6.99 9.15 -5.41
CA ASP A 14 -7.64 9.46 -4.13
C ASP A 14 -6.69 9.24 -2.95
N ALA A 15 -5.89 8.17 -2.99
CA ALA A 15 -4.84 7.92 -1.99
C ALA A 15 -3.79 9.04 -1.96
N LEU A 16 -3.42 9.59 -3.13
CA LEU A 16 -2.51 10.72 -3.24
C LEU A 16 -3.07 11.99 -2.57
N LYS A 17 -4.38 12.26 -2.71
CA LYS A 17 -5.04 13.40 -2.04
C LYS A 17 -5.02 13.23 -0.52
N GLU A 18 -5.24 12.02 -0.02
CA GLU A 18 -5.17 11.71 1.40
C GLU A 18 -3.74 11.83 1.93
N TYR A 19 -2.77 11.26 1.20
CA TYR A 19 -1.35 11.34 1.50
C TYR A 19 -0.87 12.79 1.64
N ASN A 20 -1.26 13.66 0.70
CA ASN A 20 -0.87 15.08 0.72
C ASN A 20 -1.48 15.89 1.87
N ARG A 21 -2.46 15.34 2.61
CA ARG A 21 -3.07 15.98 3.78
C ARG A 21 -2.50 15.48 5.11
N LEU A 22 -1.61 14.50 5.08
CA LEU A 22 -1.00 13.97 6.29
C LEU A 22 -0.05 15.01 6.90
N ASP A 23 -0.05 15.09 8.24
CA ASP A 23 0.97 15.85 8.94
C ASP A 23 2.33 15.13 8.89
N ASN A 24 3.41 15.87 9.17
CA ASN A 24 4.78 15.35 9.10
C ASN A 24 5.01 14.11 9.98
N SER A 25 4.32 13.99 11.12
CA SER A 25 4.53 12.87 12.04
C SER A 25 3.96 11.57 11.48
N VAL A 26 2.79 11.68 10.85
CA VAL A 26 2.10 10.56 10.22
C VAL A 26 2.75 10.20 8.87
N LEU A 27 3.20 11.21 8.11
CA LEU A 27 3.89 11.04 6.82
C LEU A 27 5.12 10.15 6.96
N VAL A 28 5.91 10.33 8.03
CA VAL A 28 7.12 9.50 8.29
C VAL A 28 6.76 8.03 8.46
N VAL A 29 5.66 7.72 9.14
CA VAL A 29 5.22 6.34 9.37
C VAL A 29 4.67 5.73 8.07
N VAL A 30 3.91 6.50 7.30
CA VAL A 30 3.37 6.06 6.01
C VAL A 30 4.49 5.81 5.01
N ASN A 31 5.51 6.68 4.93
CA ASN A 31 6.65 6.50 4.02
C ASN A 31 7.44 5.25 4.34
N LYS A 32 7.74 5.00 5.62
CA LYS A 32 8.37 3.72 6.02
C LYS A 32 7.57 2.51 5.57
N GLN A 33 6.24 2.62 5.58
CA GLN A 33 5.40 1.52 5.13
C GLN A 33 5.35 1.39 3.60
N ILE A 34 5.50 2.49 2.85
CA ILE A 34 5.66 2.50 1.39
C ILE A 34 7.00 1.86 1.02
N ASP A 35 8.10 2.26 1.67
CA ASP A 35 9.43 1.66 1.47
C ASP A 35 9.37 0.13 1.67
N GLU A 36 8.62 -0.32 2.69
CA GLU A 36 8.45 -1.74 2.94
C GLU A 36 7.62 -2.47 1.87
N LEU A 37 6.63 -1.79 1.30
CA LEU A 37 5.84 -2.32 0.19
C LEU A 37 6.71 -2.46 -1.07
N GLU A 38 7.62 -1.52 -1.33
CA GLU A 38 8.58 -1.60 -2.44
C GLU A 38 9.46 -2.86 -2.35
N LEU A 39 9.81 -3.29 -1.13
CA LEU A 39 10.65 -4.46 -0.91
C LEU A 39 9.86 -5.78 -0.91
N ARG A 40 8.69 -5.81 -0.25
CA ARG A 40 8.03 -7.07 0.10
C ARG A 40 6.50 -7.02 0.19
N ALA A 41 5.84 -6.25 -0.69
CA ALA A 41 4.37 -6.15 -0.72
C ALA A 41 3.65 -7.52 -0.74
N ASP A 42 4.22 -8.55 -1.35
CA ASP A 42 3.64 -9.90 -1.40
C ASP A 42 3.71 -10.69 -0.09
N GLU A 43 4.57 -10.27 0.83
CA GLU A 43 4.81 -10.93 2.12
C GLU A 43 4.08 -10.26 3.29
N ILE A 44 3.73 -8.99 3.15
CA ILE A 44 3.13 -8.19 4.23
C ILE A 44 1.64 -7.93 4.00
N GLY A 45 1.01 -7.30 5.00
CA GLY A 45 -0.42 -6.97 4.99
C GLY A 45 -1.35 -8.16 5.16
N LYS A 46 -2.57 -7.88 5.59
CA LYS A 46 -3.63 -8.88 5.71
C LYS A 46 -4.48 -8.90 4.44
N PRO A 47 -4.70 -10.06 3.79
CA PRO A 47 -5.65 -10.17 2.69
C PRO A 47 -7.05 -9.69 3.10
N LEU A 48 -7.67 -8.88 2.24
CA LEU A 48 -9.06 -8.48 2.39
C LEU A 48 -9.96 -9.50 1.72
N GLU A 49 -10.49 -10.40 2.54
CA GLU A 49 -11.55 -11.33 2.15
C GLU A 49 -12.86 -10.54 2.14
N ASN A 50 -13.33 -10.15 0.96
CA ASN A 50 -14.68 -9.63 0.83
C ASN A 50 -15.46 -10.46 -0.20
N ASN A 51 -16.33 -11.34 0.31
CA ASN A 51 -17.16 -12.22 -0.50
C ASN A 51 -18.35 -11.51 -1.17
N ASN A 52 -18.60 -10.23 -0.83
CA ASN A 52 -19.79 -9.48 -1.27
C ASN A 52 -19.48 -8.18 -2.04
N SER A 53 -18.24 -7.71 -2.09
CA SER A 53 -17.87 -6.47 -2.81
C SER A 53 -16.66 -6.68 -3.70
N THR A 54 -16.85 -6.47 -5.00
CA THR A 54 -15.81 -6.63 -6.03
C THR A 54 -14.65 -5.64 -5.89
N LYS A 55 -14.88 -4.47 -5.27
CA LYS A 55 -13.86 -3.40 -5.20
C LYS A 55 -12.64 -3.75 -4.35
N LEU A 56 -12.82 -4.52 -3.27
CA LEU A 56 -11.74 -4.89 -2.34
C LEU A 56 -11.19 -6.29 -2.59
N ALA A 57 -11.76 -7.04 -3.54
CA ALA A 57 -11.23 -8.33 -3.93
C ALA A 57 -9.77 -8.19 -4.40
N GLY A 58 -8.90 -9.09 -3.93
CA GLY A 58 -7.47 -9.07 -4.23
C GLY A 58 -6.68 -7.96 -3.53
N CYS A 59 -7.31 -7.12 -2.71
CA CYS A 59 -6.59 -6.12 -1.92
C CYS A 59 -6.04 -6.71 -0.61
N ARG A 60 -5.04 -6.03 -0.06
CA ARG A 60 -4.46 -6.28 1.26
C ARG A 60 -4.55 -5.00 2.10
N GLU A 61 -4.55 -5.14 3.42
CA GLU A 61 -4.53 -4.02 4.36
C GLU A 61 -3.30 -4.04 5.28
N ILE A 62 -2.80 -2.86 5.60
CA ILE A 62 -1.88 -2.63 6.73
C ILE A 62 -2.52 -1.58 7.63
N LYS A 63 -2.59 -1.87 8.94
CA LYS A 63 -3.17 -0.96 9.94
C LYS A 63 -2.06 -0.35 10.78
N LEU A 64 -1.81 0.94 10.57
CA LEU A 64 -0.92 1.77 11.37
C LEU A 64 -1.72 2.31 12.57
N ARG A 65 -1.99 1.44 13.55
CA ARG A 65 -2.95 1.70 14.64
C ARG A 65 -2.64 2.98 15.42
N ASP A 66 -1.36 3.21 15.71
CA ASP A 66 -0.91 4.37 16.49
C ASP A 66 -1.13 5.69 15.73
N ALA A 67 -1.12 5.64 14.39
CA ALA A 67 -1.38 6.78 13.51
C ALA A 67 -2.86 6.87 13.07
N GLY A 68 -3.71 5.91 13.45
CA GLY A 68 -5.11 5.85 12.99
C GLY A 68 -5.27 5.62 11.48
N ILE A 69 -4.24 5.14 10.78
CA ILE A 69 -4.24 4.96 9.32
C ILE A 69 -4.41 3.50 8.93
N ARG A 70 -5.14 3.28 7.82
CA ARG A 70 -5.22 2.00 7.12
C ARG A 70 -4.75 2.20 5.68
N ILE A 71 -3.65 1.55 5.32
CA ILE A 71 -3.18 1.49 3.93
C ILE A 71 -3.85 0.28 3.28
N VAL A 72 -4.56 0.50 2.18
CA VAL A 72 -5.17 -0.56 1.37
C VAL A 72 -4.48 -0.56 0.02
N TYR A 73 -3.96 -1.71 -0.40
CA TYR A 73 -3.20 -1.83 -1.65
C TYR A 73 -3.54 -3.14 -2.35
N ARG A 74 -3.19 -3.21 -3.64
CA ARG A 74 -3.31 -4.41 -4.47
C ARG A 74 -2.00 -4.59 -5.22
N ILE A 75 -1.54 -5.82 -5.32
CA ILE A 75 -0.38 -6.18 -6.14
C ILE A 75 -0.91 -6.51 -7.53
N THR A 76 -0.45 -5.80 -8.55
CA THR A 76 -0.81 -6.04 -9.94
C THR A 76 0.45 -6.40 -10.72
N ASN A 77 0.33 -7.34 -11.66
CA ASN A 77 1.43 -7.74 -12.55
C ASN A 77 1.41 -6.93 -13.85
N GLU A 78 0.79 -5.74 -13.86
CA GLU A 78 0.37 -5.02 -15.07
C GLU A 78 1.57 -4.43 -15.84
N ILE A 79 2.29 -5.30 -16.54
CA ILE A 79 3.06 -4.95 -17.73
C ILE A 79 2.10 -5.15 -18.92
N VAL A 80 1.74 -4.06 -19.57
CA VAL A 80 1.04 -4.10 -20.86
C VAL A 80 2.07 -3.76 -21.93
N GLU A 81 2.56 -4.78 -22.63
CA GLU A 81 3.27 -4.59 -23.90
C GLU A 81 2.22 -4.44 -25.02
N VAL A 82 2.42 -3.41 -25.83
CA VAL A 82 1.51 -2.95 -26.90
C VAL A 82 1.39 -3.91 -28.07
#